data_AF-A0A1V2ZHI4-F1
#
_entry.id   AF-A0A1V2ZHI4-F1
#
_cell.length_a   1.000
_cell.length_b   1.000
_cell.length_c   1.000
_cell.angle_alpha   90.00
_cell.angle_beta   90.00
_cell.angle_gamma   90.00
#
_symmetry.space_group_name_H-M   'P 1'
#
loop_
_entity.id
_entity.type
_entity.pdbx_description
1 polymer ?
#
loop_
_entity_poly.entity_id
_entity_poly.type
_entity_poly.pdbx_seq_one_letter_code
_entity_poly.pdbx_strand_id
1 'polypeptide(L)'
;MIRTTVTIDGKTYGLSQGADVAGLKQSTTEASRAGGGMVDFVVVGNRQVSALVSPGVPVIFEDHDVPDDDRDTGDVQEPWDDIEYLD
;
A
#
# COMPACT_ATOMS: atom_id res chain seq x y z
N MET A 1 -3.94 -3.75 15.89
CA MET A 1 -4.78 -3.20 14.81
C MET A 1 -4.67 -4.08 13.57
N ILE A 2 -5.60 -3.98 12.61
CA ILE A 2 -5.51 -4.69 11.33
C ILE A 2 -4.81 -3.81 10.31
N ARG A 3 -3.68 -4.27 9.75
CA ARG A 3 -2.99 -3.61 8.64
C ARG A 3 -3.12 -4.41 7.37
N THR A 4 -3.55 -3.75 6.31
CA THR A 4 -3.54 -4.36 4.97
C THR A 4 -2.16 -4.18 4.33
N THR A 5 -1.59 -5.24 3.76
CA THR A 5 -0.44 -5.18 2.85
C THR A 5 -0.92 -5.27 1.41
N VAL A 6 -0.18 -4.67 0.49
CA VAL A 6 -0.32 -4.88 -0.95
C VAL A 6 0.97 -5.44 -1.52
N THR A 7 0.88 -6.55 -2.24
CA THR A 7 2.01 -7.16 -2.94
C THR A 7 1.83 -6.94 -4.44
N ILE A 8 2.80 -6.26 -5.06
CA ILE A 8 2.83 -5.99 -6.50
C ILE A 8 4.12 -6.58 -7.06
N ASP A 9 4.01 -7.50 -8.02
CA ASP A 9 5.17 -8.17 -8.64
C ASP A 9 6.14 -8.77 -7.61
N GLY A 10 5.57 -9.43 -6.58
CA GLY A 10 6.34 -10.06 -5.50
C GLY A 10 6.93 -9.12 -4.45
N LYS A 11 6.78 -7.80 -4.61
CA LYS A 11 7.19 -6.82 -3.59
C LYS A 11 6.01 -6.40 -2.71
N THR A 12 6.14 -6.63 -1.42
CA THR A 12 5.11 -6.33 -0.42
C THR A 12 5.31 -4.93 0.18
N TYR A 13 4.20 -4.23 0.35
CA TYR A 13 4.12 -2.92 0.98
C TYR A 13 3.06 -2.96 2.10
N GLY A 14 3.43 -2.59 3.32
CA GLY A 14 2.46 -2.33 4.38
C GLY A 14 1.79 -0.98 4.14
N LEU A 15 0.47 -0.95 4.02
CA LEU A 15 -0.27 0.30 3.89
C LEU A 15 -0.26 1.04 5.24
N SER A 16 -0.20 2.37 5.18
CA SER A 16 -0.33 3.24 6.35
C SER A 16 -1.71 3.09 7.01
N GLN A 17 -1.81 3.48 8.28
CA GLN A 17 -3.12 3.50 8.94
C GLN A 17 -4.08 4.46 8.23
N GLY A 18 -5.37 4.13 8.23
CA GLY A 18 -6.39 4.95 7.58
C GLY A 18 -6.37 4.92 6.05
N ALA A 19 -5.50 4.14 5.43
CA ALA A 19 -5.46 3.98 3.97
C ALA A 19 -6.83 3.56 3.40
N ASP A 20 -7.22 4.19 2.28
CA ASP A 20 -8.41 3.80 1.53
C ASP A 20 -8.15 2.51 0.73
N VAL A 21 -8.20 1.38 1.43
CA VAL A 21 -7.98 0.04 0.83
C VAL A 21 -9.02 -0.27 -0.25
N ALA A 22 -10.26 0.20 -0.07
CA ALA A 22 -11.32 -0.01 -1.05
C ALA A 22 -11.04 0.76 -2.35
N GLY A 23 -10.67 2.03 -2.24
CA GLY A 23 -10.24 2.87 -3.36
C GLY A 23 -9.00 2.29 -4.06
N LEU A 24 -8.02 1.78 -3.31
CA LEU A 24 -6.83 1.16 -3.89
C LEU A 24 -7.13 -0.13 -4.65
N LYS A 25 -8.04 -0.99 -4.15
CA LYS A 25 -8.51 -2.19 -4.86
C LYS A 25 -9.23 -1.80 -6.16
N GLN A 26 -10.03 -0.74 -6.13
CA GLN A 26 -10.72 -0.23 -7.30
C GLN A 26 -9.74 0.31 -8.34
N SER A 27 -8.82 1.20 -7.96
CA SER A 27 -7.85 1.81 -8.88
C SER A 27 -6.94 0.78 -9.52
N THR A 28 -6.50 -0.23 -8.75
CA THR A 28 -5.71 -1.36 -9.27
C THR A 28 -6.48 -2.13 -10.33
N THR A 29 -7.76 -2.44 -10.07
CA THR A 29 -8.60 -3.18 -11.01
C THR A 29 -8.89 -2.37 -12.28
N GLU A 30 -9.11 -1.06 -12.13
CA GLU A 30 -9.33 -0.14 -13.25
C GLU A 30 -8.07 -0.01 -14.12
N ALA A 31 -6.89 0.12 -13.50
CA ALA A 31 -5.61 0.12 -14.21
C ALA A 31 -5.44 -1.16 -15.05
N SER A 32 -5.70 -2.34 -14.48
CA SER A 32 -5.66 -3.59 -15.25
C SER A 32 -6.68 -3.62 -16.40
N ARG A 33 -7.91 -3.14 -16.18
CA ARG A 33 -8.95 -3.08 -17.23
C ARG A 33 -8.60 -2.12 -18.37
N ALA A 34 -7.90 -1.03 -18.06
CA ALA A 34 -7.47 -0.03 -19.04
C ALA A 34 -6.23 -0.45 -19.86
N GLY A 35 -5.64 -1.62 -19.58
CA GLY A 35 -4.38 -2.07 -20.19
C GLY A 35 -3.14 -1.57 -19.46
N GLY A 36 -3.32 -0.79 -18.38
CA GLY A 36 -2.28 -0.32 -17.48
C GLY A 36 -2.64 1.02 -16.85
N GLY A 37 -2.06 1.33 -15.69
CA GLY A 37 -2.24 2.61 -15.00
C GLY A 37 -1.35 2.77 -13.78
N MET A 38 -1.04 4.01 -13.43
CA MET A 38 -0.36 4.33 -12.17
C MET A 38 -1.38 4.31 -11.03
N VAL A 39 -1.03 3.64 -9.94
CA VAL A 39 -1.77 3.69 -8.69
C VAL A 39 -0.86 4.23 -7.60
N ASP A 40 -1.40 5.17 -6.82
CA ASP A 40 -0.70 5.82 -5.73
C ASP A 40 -1.27 5.35 -4.39
N PHE A 41 -0.39 5.11 -3.42
CA PHE A 41 -0.77 4.75 -2.06
C PHE A 41 0.31 5.18 -1.06
N VAL A 42 -0.07 5.33 0.20
CA VAL A 42 0.84 5.68 1.29
C VAL A 42 1.13 4.43 2.10
N VAL A 43 2.42 4.14 2.27
CA VAL A 43 2.92 3.02 3.07
C VAL A 43 3.37 3.50 4.44
N VAL A 44 3.53 2.55 5.36
CA VAL A 44 4.14 2.79 6.67
C VAL A 44 5.42 3.63 6.51
N GLY A 45 5.63 4.57 7.42
CA GLY A 45 6.69 5.59 7.30
C GLY A 45 6.24 6.86 6.57
N ASN A 46 4.94 7.01 6.32
CA ASN A 46 4.35 8.18 5.65
C ASN A 46 4.98 8.46 4.28
N ARG A 47 5.22 7.38 3.53
CA ARG A 47 5.85 7.46 2.22
C ARG A 47 4.86 7.18 1.12
N GLN A 48 4.79 8.07 0.14
CA GLN A 48 4.02 7.82 -1.07
C GLN A 48 4.76 6.83 -1.98
N VAL A 49 4.02 5.85 -2.49
CA VAL A 49 4.47 4.90 -3.50
C VAL A 49 3.55 5.04 -4.71
N SER A 50 4.15 5.16 -5.88
CA SER A 50 3.47 5.10 -7.17
C SER A 50 3.90 3.84 -7.90
N ALA A 51 2.95 2.95 -8.21
CA ALA A 51 3.21 1.70 -8.91
C ALA A 51 2.47 1.64 -10.24
N LEU A 52 3.15 1.19 -11.30
CA LEU A 52 2.50 0.85 -12.55
C LEU A 52 1.86 -0.53 -12.41
N VAL A 53 0.53 -0.59 -12.49
CA VAL A 53 -0.23 -1.83 -12.56
C VAL A 53 -0.60 -2.09 -14.01
N SER A 54 -0.33 -3.28 -14.52
CA SER A 54 -0.66 -3.69 -15.88
C SER A 54 -1.30 -5.09 -15.91
N PRO A 55 -2.02 -5.46 -16.98
CA PRO A 55 -2.57 -6.80 -17.12
C PRO A 55 -1.50 -7.88 -16.95
N GLY A 56 -1.76 -8.88 -16.11
CA GLY A 56 -0.86 -10.00 -15.86
C GLY A 56 0.12 -9.80 -14.70
N VAL A 57 0.25 -8.57 -14.16
CA VAL A 57 0.97 -8.35 -12.90
C VAL A 57 0.07 -8.78 -11.74
N PRO A 58 0.52 -9.71 -10.88
CA PRO A 58 -0.26 -10.09 -9.70
C PRO A 58 -0.27 -8.94 -8.69
N VAL A 59 -1.47 -8.60 -8.22
CA VAL A 59 -1.68 -7.70 -7.09
C VAL A 59 -2.48 -8.43 -6.01
N ILE A 60 -1.89 -8.54 -4.82
CA ILE A 60 -2.46 -9.31 -3.71
C ILE A 60 -2.64 -8.37 -2.53
N PHE A 61 -3.80 -8.43 -1.87
CA PHE A 61 -4.06 -7.71 -0.62
C PHE A 61 -4.23 -8.73 0.50
N GLU A 62 -3.55 -8.52 1.63
CA GLU A 62 -3.62 -9.38 2.80
C GLU A 62 -3.77 -8.54 4.06
N ASP A 63 -4.57 -9.02 5.02
CA ASP A 63 -4.78 -8.33 6.30
C ASP A 63 -3.98 -9.04 7.40
N HIS A 64 -3.26 -8.25 8.21
CA HIS A 64 -2.39 -8.73 9.28
C HIS A 64 -2.75 -8.06 10.61
N ASP A 65 -2.76 -8.83 11.69
CA ASP A 65 -2.80 -8.28 13.05
C ASP A 65 -1.40 -7.77 13.44
N VAL A 66 -1.30 -6.47 13.70
CA VAL A 66 -0.05 -5.79 14.06
C VAL A 66 -0.25 -4.90 15.30
N PRO A 67 0.82 -4.57 16.04
CA PRO A 67 0.76 -3.53 17.07
C PRO A 67 0.31 -2.19 16.48
N ASP A 68 -0.39 -1.41 17.29
CA ASP A 68 -0.70 -0.02 16.95
C ASP A 68 0.58 0.83 17.04
N ASP A 69 0.76 1.78 16.11
CA ASP A 69 1.92 2.67 16.06
C ASP A 69 1.43 4.10 15.76
N ASP A 70 1.41 4.95 16.79
CA ASP A 70 0.93 6.33 16.73
C ASP A 70 1.68 7.19 15.71
N ARG A 71 2.88 6.75 15.28
CA ARG A 71 3.61 7.43 14.24
C ARG A 71 2.90 7.27 12.91
N ASP A 72 2.40 6.08 12.57
CA ASP A 72 1.80 5.68 11.27
C ASP A 72 0.49 6.39 10.94
N THR A 73 0.55 7.70 10.65
CA THR A 73 -0.60 8.57 10.39
C THR A 73 -1.06 8.60 8.93
N GLY A 74 -0.24 8.13 7.99
CA GLY A 74 -0.44 8.32 6.56
C GLY A 74 -0.14 9.74 6.06
N ASP A 75 0.32 10.65 6.93
CA ASP A 75 0.63 12.04 6.55
C ASP A 75 2.01 12.15 5.89
N VAL A 76 2.02 12.21 4.55
CA VAL A 76 3.23 12.34 3.74
C VAL A 76 4.09 13.58 4.00
N GLN A 77 3.60 14.55 4.79
CA GLN A 77 4.40 15.70 5.25
C GLN A 77 5.23 15.40 6.51
N GLU A 78 4.95 14.28 7.19
CA GLU A 78 5.66 13.83 8.39
C GLU A 78 6.29 12.43 8.16
N PRO A 79 7.28 12.27 7.27
CA PRO A 79 7.96 10.99 7.04
C PRO A 79 8.90 10.61 8.19
N TRP A 80 9.14 9.32 8.39
CA TRP A 80 10.19 8.79 9.27
C TRP A 80 10.89 7.56 8.68
N ASP A 81 12.16 7.41 9.04
CA ASP A 81 13.10 6.47 8.40
C ASP A 81 13.30 5.15 9.17
N ASP A 82 12.73 4.99 10.37
CA ASP A 82 12.90 3.82 11.25
C ASP A 82 11.81 2.75 11.06
N ILE A 83 11.57 2.36 9.81
CA ILE A 83 10.58 1.33 9.46
C ILE A 83 11.22 -0.06 9.66
N GLU A 84 11.12 -0.60 10.88
CA GLU A 84 11.52 -1.99 11.20
C GLU A 84 10.33 -2.97 11.13
N TYR A 85 9.66 -3.13 9.98
CA TYR A 85 8.67 -4.22 9.86
C TYR A 85 8.60 -4.79 8.43
N LEU A 86 8.93 -6.09 8.34
CA LEU A 86 8.84 -7.07 7.24
C LEU A 86 10.22 -7.66 6.89
N ASP A 87 10.71 -8.52 7.79
CA ASP A 87 11.58 -9.67 7.43
C ASP A 87 10.70 -10.86 7.03
#